data_AF-A0A0S2N061-F1
#
_entry.id   AF-A0A0S2N061-F1
#
_cell.length_a   1.000
_cell.length_b   1.000
_cell.length_c   1.000
_cell.angle_alpha   90.00
_cell.angle_beta   90.00
_cell.angle_gamma   90.00
#
_symmetry.space_group_name_H-M   'P 1'
#
loop_
_entity.id
_entity.type
_entity.pdbx_description
1 polymer ?
#
loop_
_entity_poly.entity_id
_entity_poly.type
_entity_poly.pdbx_seq_one_letter_code
_entity_poly.pdbx_strand_id
1 'polypeptide(L)'
;SFRFYNKWLSLMCAVICVVIMFLLTWWAALIAIGIVIFFLGYTLYKKPDVNWGSSVQASSYNLALNQCVGLNLVEDHVKNYRPQCLVLTGPPSSRPVLLDLVNCFTKNLSLMMCG
;
A
#
# COMPACT_ATOMS: atom_id res chain seq x y z
N SER A 1 22.06 -2.09 -4.99
CA SER A 1 21.96 -0.95 -4.06
C SER A 1 23.08 0.03 -4.35
N PHE A 2 22.80 1.33 -4.46
CA PHE A 2 23.82 2.36 -4.71
C PHE A 2 24.58 2.68 -3.42
N ARG A 3 25.91 2.51 -3.44
CA ARG A 3 26.77 2.63 -2.24
C ARG A 3 26.75 4.01 -1.57
N PHE A 4 26.47 5.08 -2.32
CA PHE A 4 26.45 6.46 -1.81
C PHE A 4 25.03 7.03 -1.62
N TYR A 5 23.98 6.22 -1.76
CA TYR A 5 22.63 6.69 -1.55
C TYR A 5 22.29 6.77 -0.06
N ASN A 6 21.85 7.95 0.40
CA ASN A 6 21.32 8.15 1.75
C ASN A 6 20.00 8.95 1.66
N LYS A 7 18.92 8.39 2.21
CA LYS A 7 17.58 9.01 2.23
C LYS A 7 17.59 10.39 2.88
N TRP A 8 18.35 10.55 3.97
CA TRP A 8 18.45 11.80 4.72
C TRP A 8 19.17 12.90 3.94
N LEU A 9 20.24 12.54 3.22
CA LEU A 9 20.96 13.47 2.35
C LEU A 9 20.07 13.95 1.19
N SER A 10 19.30 13.04 0.59
CA SER A 10 18.35 13.39 -0.46
C SER A 10 17.24 14.33 0.05
N LEU A 11 16.75 14.09 1.28
CA LEU A 11 15.76 14.96 1.90
C LEU A 11 16.34 16.36 2.16
N MET A 12 17.58 16.43 2.64
CA MET A 12 18.23 17.72 2.88
C MET A 12 18.44 18.52 1.59
N CYS A 13 18.89 17.87 0.52
CA CYS A 13 19.03 18.49 -0.78
C CYS A 13 17.68 19.02 -1.32
N ALA A 14 16.60 18.25 -1.17
CA ALA A 14 15.27 18.68 -1.58
C ALA A 14 14.81 19.93 -0.82
N VAL A 15 15.02 19.99 0.51
CA VAL A 15 14.68 21.17 1.33
C VAL A 15 15.49 22.39 0.89
N ILE A 16 16.80 22.24 0.71
CA ILE A 16 17.69 23.33 0.25
C ILE A 16 17.23 23.85 -1.11
N CYS A 17 16.88 22.95 -2.04
CA CYS A 17 16.38 23.31 -3.37
C CYS A 17 15.11 24.18 -3.27
N VAL A 18 14.14 23.77 -2.45
CA VAL A 18 12.91 24.55 -2.23
C VAL A 18 13.20 25.92 -1.63
N VAL A 19 14.09 26.00 -0.63
CA VAL A 19 14.50 27.28 -0.02
C VAL A 19 15.11 28.22 -1.08
N ILE A 20 16.03 27.71 -1.91
CA ILE A 20 16.66 28.51 -2.97
C ILE A 20 15.61 28.99 -4.00
N MET A 21 14.64 28.15 -4.38
CA MET A 21 13.56 28.57 -5.29
C MET A 21 12.78 29.77 -4.74
N PHE A 22 12.45 29.76 -3.45
CA PHE A 22 11.76 30.89 -2.79
C PHE A 22 12.64 32.13 -2.67
N LEU A 23 13.94 31.98 -2.40
CA LEU A 23 14.89 33.10 -2.30
C LEU A 23 15.11 33.81 -3.63
N LEU A 24 15.06 33.09 -4.76
CA LEU A 24 15.22 33.67 -6.09
C LEU A 24 13.95 34.38 -6.58
N THR A 25 12.82 33.65 -6.67
CA THR A 25 11.56 34.19 -7.20
C THR A 25 10.35 33.55 -6.52
N TRP A 26 9.91 34.15 -5.41
CA TRP A 26 8.86 33.56 -4.58
C TRP A 26 7.51 33.39 -5.31
N TRP A 27 7.11 34.32 -6.17
CA TRP A 27 5.87 34.23 -6.95
C TRP A 27 5.88 33.05 -7.92
N ALA A 28 7.00 32.85 -8.63
CA ALA A 28 7.15 31.75 -9.57
C ALA A 28 7.22 30.40 -8.85
N ALA A 29 7.87 30.34 -7.68
CA ALA A 29 7.91 29.14 -6.84
C ALA A 29 6.51 28.69 -6.42
N LEU A 30 5.65 29.62 -5.98
CA LEU A 30 4.25 29.31 -5.63
C LEU A 30 3.45 28.77 -6.83
N ILE A 31 3.62 29.37 -8.00
CA ILE A 31 2.95 28.90 -9.24
C ILE A 31 3.40 27.49 -9.59
N ALA A 32 4.71 27.20 -9.55
CA ALA A 32 5.25 25.89 -9.86
C ALA A 32 4.73 24.81 -8.89
N ILE A 33 4.76 25.08 -7.58
CA ILE A 33 4.21 24.16 -6.56
C ILE A 33 2.72 23.94 -6.80
N GLY A 34 1.95 24.98 -7.10
CA GLY A 34 0.53 24.88 -7.41
C GLY A 34 0.24 23.99 -8.61
N ILE A 35 1.01 24.14 -9.70
CA ILE A 35 0.89 23.30 -10.90
C ILE A 35 1.19 21.84 -10.57
N VAL A 36 2.27 21.56 -9.83
CA VAL A 36 2.63 20.20 -9.42
C VAL A 36 1.53 19.56 -8.57
N ILE A 37 1.00 20.29 -7.58
CA ILE A 37 -0.10 19.79 -6.74
C ILE A 37 -1.36 19.55 -7.58
N PHE A 38 -1.69 20.45 -8.51
CA PHE A 38 -2.83 20.29 -9.41
C PHE A 38 -2.72 19.02 -10.26
N PHE A 39 -1.57 18.78 -10.89
CA PHE A 39 -1.34 17.57 -11.68
C PHE A 39 -1.33 16.29 -10.83
N LEU A 40 -0.72 16.33 -9.63
CA LEU A 40 -0.75 15.21 -8.69
C LEU A 40 -2.19 14.91 -8.24
N GLY A 41 -2.96 15.94 -7.87
CA GLY A 41 -4.36 15.81 -7.49
C GLY A 41 -5.22 15.26 -8.65
N TYR A 42 -5.01 15.76 -9.87
CA TYR A 42 -5.72 15.29 -11.06
C TYR A 42 -5.46 13.81 -11.36
N THR A 43 -4.19 13.38 -11.28
CA THR A 43 -3.81 11.97 -11.52
C THR A 43 -4.36 11.05 -10.44
N LEU A 44 -4.32 11.48 -9.17
CA LEU A 44 -4.90 10.72 -8.04
C LEU A 44 -6.43 10.64 -8.08
N TYR A 45 -7.11 11.70 -8.55
CA TYR A 45 -8.57 11.72 -8.65
C TYR A 45 -9.06 10.87 -9.83
N LYS A 46 -8.49 11.10 -11.02
CA LYS A 46 -8.99 10.47 -12.24
C LYS A 46 -8.62 8.99 -12.33
N LYS A 47 -7.59 8.54 -11.60
CA LYS A 47 -7.08 7.17 -11.57
C LYS A 47 -7.14 6.50 -12.96
N PRO A 48 -6.52 7.11 -13.98
CA PRO A 48 -6.64 6.58 -15.33
C PRO A 48 -6.10 5.14 -15.35
N ASP A 49 -6.86 4.22 -15.93
CA ASP A 49 -6.48 2.81 -16.10
C ASP A 49 -5.40 2.70 -17.18
N VAL A 50 -4.20 3.18 -16.85
CA VAL A 50 -3.07 3.23 -17.76
C VAL A 50 -1.96 2.33 -17.22
N ASN A 51 -1.50 1.40 -18.05
CA ASN A 51 -0.63 0.29 -17.66
C ASN A 51 0.87 0.69 -17.50
N TRP A 52 1.16 1.90 -17.01
CA TRP A 52 2.51 2.45 -16.89
C TRP A 52 3.34 1.79 -15.76
N GLY A 53 2.80 0.75 -15.12
CA GLY A 53 3.33 0.18 -13.89
C GLY A 53 3.10 1.13 -12.72
N SER A 54 2.11 0.83 -11.87
CA SER A 54 1.85 1.66 -10.69
C SER A 54 2.88 1.38 -9.60
N SER A 55 3.70 2.37 -9.27
CA SER A 55 4.61 2.30 -8.11
C SER A 55 3.85 2.04 -6.81
N VAL A 56 2.59 2.49 -6.71
CA VAL A 56 1.72 2.27 -5.55
C VAL A 56 1.30 0.80 -5.45
N GLN A 57 0.93 0.17 -6.57
CA GLN A 57 0.61 -1.27 -6.58
C GLN A 57 1.84 -2.11 -6.23
N ALA A 58 3.00 -1.79 -6.81
CA ALA A 58 4.25 -2.46 -6.49
C ALA A 58 4.63 -2.30 -5.01
N SER A 59 4.44 -1.10 -4.44
CA SER A 59 4.68 -0.86 -3.02
C SER A 59 3.70 -1.61 -2.13
N SER A 60 2.43 -1.69 -2.51
CA SER A 60 1.39 -2.44 -1.77
C SER A 60 1.70 -3.94 -1.74
N TYR A 61 2.13 -4.50 -2.87
CA TYR A 61 2.59 -5.89 -2.95
C TYR A 61 3.79 -6.15 -2.04
N ASN A 62 4.82 -5.30 -2.11
CA ASN A 62 6.00 -5.43 -1.25
C ASN A 62 5.64 -5.29 0.23
N LEU A 63 4.71 -4.40 0.59
CA LEU A 63 4.24 -4.26 1.96
C LEU A 63 3.56 -5.54 2.43
N ALA A 64 2.60 -6.06 1.67
CA ALA A 64 1.90 -7.29 1.99
C ALA A 64 2.87 -8.48 2.11
N LEU A 65 3.82 -8.60 1.17
CA LEU A 65 4.84 -9.64 1.19
C LEU A 65 5.72 -9.57 2.46
N ASN A 66 6.23 -8.39 2.79
CA ASN A 66 7.04 -8.19 3.99
C ASN A 66 6.25 -8.46 5.27
N GLN A 67 4.96 -8.11 5.30
CA GLN A 67 4.07 -8.44 6.42
C GLN A 67 3.87 -9.95 6.55
N CYS A 68 3.60 -10.66 5.44
CA CYS A 68 3.49 -12.12 5.43
C CYS A 68 4.78 -12.81 5.89
N VAL A 69 5.95 -12.35 5.41
CA VAL A 69 7.25 -12.89 5.86
C VAL A 69 7.48 -12.59 7.34
N GLY A 70 7.12 -11.39 7.81
CA GLY A 70 7.19 -11.03 9.22
C GLY A 70 6.34 -11.93 10.11
N LEU A 71 5.17 -12.35 9.65
CA LEU A 71 4.31 -13.30 10.38
C LEU A 71 4.97 -14.67 10.58
N ASN A 72 5.85 -15.11 9.67
CA ASN A 72 6.59 -16.38 9.84
C ASN A 72 7.66 -16.32 10.94
N LEU A 73 8.08 -15.13 11.35
CA LEU A 73 9.08 -14.94 12.42
C LEU A 73 8.45 -14.84 13.81
N VAL A 74 7.11 -14.74 13.90
CA VAL A 74 6.39 -14.66 15.17
C VAL A 74 6.11 -16.08 15.66
N GLU A 75 6.52 -16.38 16.89
CA GLU A 75 6.22 -17.68 17.50
C GLU A 75 4.72 -17.86 17.75
N ASP A 76 4.20 -19.03 17.40
CA ASP A 76 2.83 -19.41 17.65
C ASP A 76 2.58 -19.60 19.15
N HIS A 77 1.85 -18.67 19.74
CA HIS A 77 1.42 -18.76 21.13
C HIS A 77 -0.04 -19.22 21.20
N VAL A 78 -0.35 -20.16 22.09
CA VAL A 78 -1.72 -20.68 22.32
C VAL A 78 -2.75 -19.56 22.56
N LYS A 79 -2.31 -18.44 23.15
CA LYS A 79 -3.16 -17.27 23.44
C LYS A 79 -3.47 -16.38 22.22
N ASN A 80 -2.79 -16.58 21.09
CA ASN A 80 -2.95 -15.80 19.87
C ASN A 80 -3.50 -16.62 18.70
N TYR A 81 -4.16 -17.75 19.00
CA TYR A 81 -4.75 -18.62 17.99
C TYR A 81 -5.78 -17.87 17.12
N ARG A 82 -5.59 -17.90 15.81
CA ARG A 82 -6.53 -17.38 14.79
C ARG A 82 -6.89 -18.50 13.82
N PRO A 83 -8.16 -18.97 13.77
CA PRO A 83 -8.54 -20.11 12.96
C PRO A 83 -8.51 -19.78 11.47
N GLN A 84 -7.63 -20.41 10.70
CA GLN A 84 -7.60 -20.27 9.24
C GLN A 84 -8.48 -21.34 8.59
N CYS A 85 -9.46 -20.94 7.79
CA CYS A 85 -10.48 -21.86 7.26
C CYS A 85 -10.38 -21.98 5.74
N LEU A 86 -10.25 -23.23 5.26
CA LEU A 86 -10.47 -23.59 3.86
C LEU A 86 -11.89 -24.12 3.70
N VAL A 87 -12.71 -23.40 2.95
CA VAL A 87 -14.13 -23.69 2.76
C VAL A 87 -14.31 -24.36 1.39
N LEU A 88 -14.68 -25.63 1.40
CA LEU A 88 -14.87 -26.44 0.19
C LEU A 88 -16.25 -26.19 -0.42
N THR A 89 -16.43 -25.00 -0.96
CA THR A 89 -17.68 -24.57 -1.58
C THR A 89 -17.79 -24.95 -3.05
N GLY A 90 -16.68 -25.24 -3.73
CA GLY A 90 -16.63 -25.17 -5.18
C GLY A 90 -16.89 -23.73 -5.64
N PRO A 91 -17.64 -23.49 -6.73
CA PRO A 91 -18.04 -22.14 -7.12
C PRO A 91 -18.72 -21.43 -5.93
N PRO A 92 -18.28 -20.22 -5.53
CA PRO A 92 -18.83 -19.52 -4.37
C PRO A 92 -20.35 -19.31 -4.42
N SER A 93 -20.90 -19.19 -5.63
CA SER A 93 -22.33 -19.06 -5.90
C SER A 93 -23.13 -20.33 -5.62
N SER A 94 -22.50 -21.51 -5.57
CA SER A 94 -23.19 -22.79 -5.41
C SER A 94 -23.62 -23.10 -3.98
N ARG A 95 -22.85 -22.61 -2.98
CA ARG A 95 -23.09 -22.87 -1.55
C ARG A 95 -22.89 -21.59 -0.71
N PRO A 96 -23.72 -20.55 -0.90
CA PRO A 96 -23.58 -19.28 -0.19
C PRO A 96 -23.76 -19.42 1.32
N VAL A 97 -24.64 -20.33 1.78
CA VAL A 97 -24.90 -20.54 3.22
C VAL A 97 -23.65 -21.00 3.97
N LEU A 98 -22.80 -21.81 3.34
CA LEU A 98 -21.55 -22.27 3.92
C LEU A 98 -20.52 -21.13 4.00
N LEU A 99 -20.49 -20.25 3.00
CA LEU A 99 -19.64 -19.05 3.02
C LEU A 99 -20.06 -18.08 4.11
N ASP A 100 -21.37 -17.82 4.24
CA ASP A 100 -21.89 -16.92 5.27
C ASP A 100 -21.63 -17.44 6.68
N LEU A 101 -21.77 -18.76 6.89
CA LEU A 101 -21.43 -19.40 8.17
C LEU A 101 -19.96 -19.19 8.52
N VAL A 102 -19.03 -19.48 7.59
CA VAL A 102 -17.60 -19.33 7.86
C VAL A 102 -17.22 -17.86 8.02
N ASN A 103 -17.80 -16.97 7.23
CA ASN A 103 -17.62 -15.53 7.36
C ASN A 103 -18.03 -15.04 8.77
N CYS A 104 -19.12 -15.54 9.34
CA CYS A 104 -19.59 -15.12 10.68
C CYS A 104 -18.54 -15.26 11.80
N PHE A 105 -17.70 -16.30 11.78
CA PHE A 105 -16.68 -16.50 12.82
C PHE A 105 -15.25 -16.15 12.40
N THR A 106 -14.99 -15.93 11.11
CA THR A 106 -13.66 -15.51 10.61
C THR A 106 -13.55 -13.99 10.37
N LYS A 107 -14.68 -13.27 10.32
CA LYS A 107 -14.78 -11.83 9.99
C LYS A 107 -13.75 -10.98 10.74
N ASN A 108 -12.85 -10.34 10.00
CA ASN A 108 -11.81 -9.41 10.48
C ASN A 108 -10.80 -10.01 11.49
N LEU A 109 -10.86 -11.32 11.75
CA LEU A 109 -10.04 -11.97 12.78
C LEU A 109 -9.13 -13.03 12.18
N SER A 110 -9.52 -13.67 11.08
CA SER A 110 -8.75 -14.75 10.49
C SER A 110 -8.90 -14.86 8.97
N LEU A 111 -8.14 -15.79 8.39
CA LEU A 111 -8.07 -16.00 6.95
C LEU A 111 -9.11 -17.06 6.53
N MET A 112 -9.92 -16.72 5.53
CA MET A 112 -10.87 -17.62 4.88
C MET A 112 -10.47 -17.79 3.40
N MET A 113 -10.34 -19.04 2.95
CA MET A 113 -10.08 -19.39 1.55
C MET A 113 -11.24 -20.24 1.02
N CYS A 114 -11.68 -20.00 -0.20
CA CYS A 114 -12.70 -20.83 -0.86
C CYS A 114 -12.00 -21.78 -1.84
N GLY A 115 -12.23 -23.07 -1.68
CA GLY A 115 -11.74 -24.14 -2.56
C GLY A 115 -12.86 -24.89 -3.26
#